data_AF-A0A8X8ADR4-F1
#
_entry.id   AF-A0A8X8ADR4-F1
#
_cell.length_a   1.000
_cell.length_b   1.000
_cell.length_c   1.000
_cell.angle_alpha   90.00
_cell.angle_beta   90.00
_cell.angle_gamma   90.00
#
_symmetry.space_group_name_H-M   'P 1'
#
loop_
_entity.id
_entity.type
_entity.pdbx_description
1 polymer ?
#
loop_
_entity_poly.entity_id
_entity_poly.type
_entity_poly.pdbx_seq_one_letter_code
_entity_poly.pdbx_strand_id
1 'polypeptide(L)'
;MEEGKGLVCVTGGTGFVASWLIMRLLEHGYTVRTTIRSSPEPEEVITKRAVDGTLGVLRACVNAKTVKRVVCASSQATVIYSGDGDEKVVDESSWTNIDYYRSLNRFGTSYLVAKNETERAALDFAEQYGLDLVFLIPPLIVGPFICPRIPESVRWSLSLIFGEKQLYNLLIKLNVVHTDDVARAYIFLLEFPHAKGSSLKDIKGFKMRGLSPKKLLDCGFKFEHGLEDMFDGAIQSCKEKGFL
;
A
#
# COMPACT_ATOMS: atom_id res chain seq x y z
N MET A 1 -15.20 23.16 -21.96
CA MET A 1 -14.94 21.75 -21.64
C MET A 1 -13.69 21.74 -20.81
N GLU A 2 -13.77 21.39 -19.53
CA GLU A 2 -12.56 21.28 -18.70
C GLU A 2 -11.63 20.25 -19.33
N GLU A 3 -10.37 20.62 -19.56
CA GLU A 3 -9.33 19.66 -19.96
C GLU A 3 -9.20 18.62 -18.84
N GLY A 4 -9.58 17.38 -19.12
CA GLY A 4 -9.48 16.30 -18.13
C GLY A 4 -8.03 16.09 -17.66
N LYS A 5 -7.85 15.67 -16.39
CA LYS A 5 -6.52 15.51 -15.74
C LYS A 5 -5.60 14.46 -16.39
N GLY A 6 -6.11 13.69 -17.34
CA GLY A 6 -5.36 12.72 -18.15
C GLY A 6 -5.83 11.29 -17.93
N LEU A 7 -5.13 10.36 -18.59
CA LEU A 7 -5.41 8.93 -18.55
C LEU A 7 -4.46 8.22 -17.56
N VAL A 8 -5.00 7.43 -16.65
CA VAL A 8 -4.26 6.61 -15.69
C VAL A 8 -4.68 5.15 -15.76
N CYS A 9 -3.80 4.25 -15.31
CA CYS A 9 -4.09 2.82 -15.19
C CYS A 9 -3.97 2.39 -13.72
N VAL A 10 -5.01 1.76 -13.18
CA VAL A 10 -5.01 1.17 -11.83
C VAL A 10 -5.13 -0.35 -11.95
N THR A 11 -4.13 -1.09 -11.49
CA THR A 11 -4.18 -2.56 -11.53
C THR A 11 -5.02 -3.13 -10.38
N GLY A 12 -5.70 -4.25 -10.64
CA GLY A 12 -6.46 -4.97 -9.60
C GLY A 12 -7.72 -4.24 -9.12
N GLY A 13 -8.48 -3.63 -10.03
CA GLY A 13 -9.58 -2.70 -9.73
C GLY A 13 -10.72 -3.23 -8.85
N THR A 14 -10.82 -4.54 -8.65
CA THR A 14 -11.78 -5.16 -7.71
C THR A 14 -11.29 -5.19 -6.26
N GLY A 15 -10.03 -4.80 -6.01
CA GLY A 15 -9.41 -4.82 -4.69
C GLY A 15 -9.85 -3.67 -3.80
N PHE A 16 -9.63 -3.80 -2.50
CA PHE A 16 -10.00 -2.80 -1.50
C PHE A 16 -9.46 -1.40 -1.82
N VAL A 17 -8.13 -1.25 -1.80
CA VAL A 17 -7.46 0.05 -2.07
C VAL A 17 -7.69 0.50 -3.51
N ALA A 18 -7.62 -0.43 -4.47
CA ALA A 18 -7.74 -0.11 -5.89
C ALA A 18 -9.13 0.43 -6.25
N SER A 19 -10.21 -0.18 -5.76
CA SER A 19 -11.57 0.28 -6.02
C SER A 19 -11.82 1.68 -5.45
N TRP A 20 -11.33 1.96 -4.24
CA TRP A 20 -11.42 3.28 -3.62
C TRP A 20 -10.57 4.32 -4.36
N LEU A 21 -9.36 3.96 -4.77
CA LEU A 21 -8.49 4.82 -5.58
C LEU A 21 -9.13 5.15 -6.94
N ILE A 22 -9.75 4.17 -7.61
CA ILE A 22 -10.47 4.39 -8.87
C ILE A 22 -11.59 5.40 -8.67
N MET A 23 -12.41 5.25 -7.62
CA MET A 23 -13.46 6.20 -7.29
C MET A 23 -12.88 7.62 -7.12
N ARG A 24 -11.83 7.77 -6.30
CA ARG A 24 -11.20 9.09 -6.07
C ARG A 24 -10.60 9.68 -7.34
N LEU A 25 -9.93 8.89 -8.18
CA LEU A 25 -9.38 9.36 -9.45
C LEU A 25 -10.48 9.87 -10.39
N LEU A 26 -11.62 9.17 -10.46
CA LEU A 26 -12.77 9.61 -11.26
C LEU A 26 -13.35 10.93 -10.73
N GLU A 27 -13.51 11.07 -9.41
CA GLU A 27 -13.94 12.32 -8.76
C GLU A 27 -12.97 13.49 -9.03
N HIS A 28 -11.68 13.21 -9.21
CA HIS A 28 -10.64 14.19 -9.53
C HIS A 28 -10.51 14.46 -11.05
N GLY A 29 -11.42 13.95 -11.87
CA GLY A 29 -11.46 14.24 -13.31
C GLY A 29 -10.46 13.43 -14.15
N TYR A 30 -9.93 12.32 -13.64
CA TYR A 30 -9.10 11.40 -14.43
C TYR A 30 -9.95 10.45 -15.26
N THR A 31 -9.44 10.09 -16.44
CA THR A 31 -9.89 8.88 -17.14
C THR A 31 -9.14 7.68 -16.58
N VAL A 32 -9.86 6.66 -16.11
CA VAL A 32 -9.24 5.50 -15.46
C VAL A 32 -9.43 4.24 -16.31
N ARG A 33 -8.33 3.57 -16.63
CA ARG A 33 -8.33 2.17 -17.07
C ARG A 33 -8.00 1.27 -15.90
N THR A 34 -8.67 0.14 -15.77
CA THR A 34 -8.35 -0.83 -14.72
C THR A 34 -8.23 -2.24 -15.25
N THR A 35 -7.48 -3.07 -14.52
CA THR A 35 -7.34 -4.50 -14.81
C THR A 35 -8.05 -5.32 -13.74
N ILE A 36 -8.74 -6.37 -14.18
CA ILE A 36 -9.40 -7.35 -13.32
C ILE A 36 -8.92 -8.75 -13.69
N ARG A 37 -8.98 -9.68 -12.75
CA ARG A 37 -8.66 -11.10 -12.99
C ARG A 37 -9.94 -11.92 -12.95
N SER A 38 -10.08 -12.85 -13.88
CA SER A 38 -11.27 -13.68 -14.08
C SER A 38 -11.28 -14.98 -13.27
N SER A 39 -10.14 -15.43 -12.73
CA SER A 39 -10.06 -16.64 -11.90
C SER A 39 -9.00 -16.52 -10.79
N PRO A 40 -9.30 -16.91 -9.53
CA PRO A 40 -8.29 -17.13 -8.51
C PRO A 40 -7.56 -18.45 -8.75
N GLU A 41 -6.24 -18.38 -8.96
CA GLU A 41 -5.36 -19.55 -8.97
C GLU A 41 -4.89 -19.93 -7.55
N PRO A 42 -4.44 -21.18 -7.32
CA PRO A 42 -3.94 -21.65 -6.03
C PRO A 42 -2.83 -20.75 -5.44
N GLU A 43 -2.75 -20.74 -4.12
CA GLU A 43 -1.90 -19.83 -3.33
C GLU A 43 -0.39 -20.15 -3.43
N GLU A 44 0.00 -21.28 -4.02
CA GLU A 44 1.33 -21.89 -3.86
C GLU A 44 2.48 -21.22 -4.64
N VAL A 45 2.27 -20.06 -5.29
CA VAL A 45 3.37 -19.28 -5.90
C VAL A 45 3.18 -17.77 -5.69
N ILE A 46 2.81 -17.31 -4.49
CA ILE A 46 2.58 -15.86 -4.24
C ILE A 46 3.80 -15.00 -4.58
N THR A 47 5.00 -15.36 -4.11
CA THR A 47 6.21 -14.53 -4.26
C THR A 47 6.62 -14.35 -5.72
N LYS A 48 6.89 -15.45 -6.43
CA LYS A 48 7.33 -15.37 -7.84
C LYS A 48 6.24 -14.73 -8.72
N ARG A 49 4.96 -15.04 -8.48
CA ARG A 49 3.85 -14.38 -9.19
C ARG A 49 3.80 -12.87 -8.94
N ALA A 50 4.03 -12.43 -7.70
CA ALA A 50 4.02 -11.00 -7.36
C ALA A 50 5.17 -10.25 -8.03
N VAL A 51 6.37 -10.86 -8.03
CA VAL A 51 7.56 -10.32 -8.72
C VAL A 51 7.32 -10.27 -10.23
N ASP A 52 7.00 -11.41 -10.85
CA ASP A 52 6.80 -11.53 -12.30
C ASP A 52 5.66 -10.61 -12.79
N GLY A 53 4.56 -10.55 -12.03
CA GLY A 53 3.43 -9.68 -12.33
C GLY A 53 3.81 -8.20 -12.29
N THR A 54 4.59 -7.78 -11.29
CA THR A 54 5.06 -6.40 -11.17
C THR A 54 6.03 -6.05 -12.30
N LEU A 55 7.03 -6.90 -12.55
CA LEU A 55 7.98 -6.70 -13.64
C LEU A 55 7.28 -6.66 -15.01
N GLY A 56 6.24 -7.47 -15.22
CA GLY A 56 5.41 -7.45 -16.41
C GLY A 56 4.68 -6.11 -16.61
N VAL A 57 4.13 -5.54 -15.54
CA VAL A 57 3.51 -4.20 -15.57
C VAL A 57 4.56 -3.12 -15.87
N LEU A 58 5.71 -3.14 -15.19
CA LEU A 58 6.76 -2.14 -15.43
C LEU A 58 7.31 -2.24 -16.86
N ARG A 59 7.45 -3.45 -17.39
CA ARG A 59 7.80 -3.69 -18.81
C ARG A 59 6.77 -3.05 -19.75
N ALA A 60 5.49 -3.24 -19.47
CA ALA A 60 4.41 -2.63 -20.25
C ALA A 60 4.47 -1.09 -20.17
N CYS A 61 4.79 -0.51 -19.02
CA CYS A 61 4.98 0.93 -18.86
C CYS A 61 6.11 1.46 -19.74
N VAL A 62 7.27 0.79 -19.75
CA VAL A 62 8.41 1.14 -20.61
C VAL A 62 8.01 1.05 -22.09
N ASN A 63 7.33 -0.03 -22.49
CA ASN A 63 6.91 -0.24 -23.86
C ASN A 63 5.86 0.78 -24.33
N ALA A 64 4.98 1.23 -23.44
CA ALA A 64 3.92 2.19 -23.76
C ALA A 64 4.47 3.57 -24.15
N LYS A 65 5.65 3.96 -23.64
CA LYS A 65 6.31 5.28 -23.86
C LYS A 65 5.51 6.52 -23.43
N THR A 66 4.24 6.36 -23.05
CA THR A 66 3.35 7.43 -22.59
C THR A 66 3.27 7.53 -21.06
N VAL A 67 3.77 6.52 -20.34
CA VAL A 67 3.73 6.47 -18.87
C VAL A 67 4.84 7.37 -18.32
N LYS A 68 4.43 8.43 -17.61
CA LYS A 68 5.37 9.42 -17.02
C LYS A 68 5.87 9.01 -15.64
N ARG A 69 5.06 8.28 -14.87
CA ARG A 69 5.36 7.81 -13.52
C ARG A 69 4.55 6.55 -13.21
N VAL A 70 5.15 5.69 -12.40
CA VAL A 70 4.49 4.54 -11.77
C VAL A 70 4.50 4.72 -10.25
N VAL A 71 3.33 4.60 -9.63
CA VAL A 71 3.21 4.58 -8.16
C VAL A 71 2.82 3.16 -7.74
N CYS A 72 3.70 2.49 -7.02
CA CYS A 72 3.53 1.10 -6.61
C CYS A 72 3.11 0.98 -5.15
N ALA A 73 2.24 0.00 -4.89
CA ALA A 73 1.79 -0.36 -3.55
C ALA A 73 2.83 -1.24 -2.85
N SER A 74 3.56 -0.67 -1.90
CA SER A 74 4.35 -1.43 -0.92
C SER A 74 3.48 -1.75 0.32
N SER A 75 4.11 -2.02 1.47
CA SER A 75 3.48 -2.42 2.72
C SER A 75 4.45 -2.17 3.85
N GLN A 76 3.96 -1.69 5.00
CA GLN A 76 4.79 -1.53 6.21
C GLN A 76 5.55 -2.82 6.60
N ALA A 77 5.05 -4.00 6.19
CA ALA A 77 5.75 -5.28 6.35
C ALA A 77 7.17 -5.32 5.72
N THR A 78 7.48 -4.44 4.75
CA THR A 78 8.81 -4.38 4.12
C THR A 78 9.86 -3.69 4.97
N VAL A 79 9.48 -2.95 6.02
CA VAL A 79 10.43 -2.11 6.78
C VAL A 79 10.49 -2.39 8.28
N ILE A 80 9.49 -3.07 8.88
CA ILE A 80 9.34 -3.13 10.35
C ILE A 80 10.12 -4.24 11.07
N TYR A 81 10.68 -5.23 10.37
CA TYR A 81 11.32 -6.38 11.03
C TYR A 81 12.82 -6.47 10.70
N SER A 82 13.62 -5.53 11.19
CA SER A 82 15.07 -5.51 10.92
C SER A 82 15.90 -6.47 11.78
N GLY A 83 15.36 -6.96 12.91
CA GLY A 83 16.09 -7.79 13.88
C GLY A 83 16.91 -7.01 14.91
N ASP A 84 16.97 -5.68 14.81
CA ASP A 84 17.72 -4.78 15.71
C ASP A 84 16.93 -4.37 16.98
N GLY A 85 15.94 -5.18 17.37
CA GLY A 85 14.99 -4.88 18.45
C GLY A 85 13.72 -4.15 17.98
N ASP A 86 12.57 -4.60 18.49
CA ASP A 86 11.20 -4.13 18.18
C ASP A 86 10.93 -2.63 18.48
N GLU A 87 11.91 -1.90 19.02
CA GLU A 87 11.73 -0.54 19.56
C GLU A 87 12.21 0.59 18.65
N LYS A 88 12.87 0.25 17.53
CA LYS A 88 13.47 1.22 16.61
C LYS A 88 12.41 1.83 15.69
N VAL A 89 12.40 3.17 15.58
CA VAL A 89 11.62 3.87 14.56
C VAL A 89 12.20 3.50 13.20
N VAL A 90 11.34 3.08 12.28
CA VAL A 90 11.71 2.73 10.90
C VAL A 90 11.20 3.79 9.94
N ASP A 91 11.96 4.00 8.88
CA ASP A 91 11.66 4.88 7.77
C ASP A 91 11.87 4.14 6.44
N GLU A 92 11.77 4.85 5.32
CA GLU A 92 11.88 4.27 3.98
C GLU A 92 13.32 3.85 3.61
N SER A 93 14.31 4.09 4.48
CA SER A 93 15.67 3.54 4.32
C SER A 93 15.84 2.17 4.97
N SER A 94 14.86 1.75 5.76
CA SER A 94 14.87 0.48 6.49
C SER A 94 14.38 -0.67 5.61
N TRP A 95 14.90 -1.87 5.86
CA TRP A 95 14.43 -3.10 5.20
C TRP A 95 14.24 -4.19 6.23
N THR A 96 13.19 -4.99 6.05
CA THR A 96 12.96 -6.19 6.83
C THR A 96 14.05 -7.23 6.53
N ASN A 97 14.62 -7.79 7.58
CA ASN A 97 15.46 -8.97 7.53
C ASN A 97 14.56 -10.22 7.38
N ILE A 98 14.49 -10.73 6.15
CA ILE A 98 13.63 -11.86 5.78
C ILE A 98 14.00 -13.12 6.55
N ASP A 99 15.29 -13.41 6.72
CA ASP A 99 15.74 -14.63 7.39
C ASP A 99 15.44 -14.61 8.88
N TYR A 100 15.62 -13.43 9.51
CA TYR A 100 15.14 -13.20 10.87
C TYR A 100 13.64 -13.41 10.97
N TYR A 101 12.83 -12.81 10.09
CA TYR A 101 11.38 -12.97 10.15
C TYR A 101 10.93 -14.43 9.95
N ARG A 102 11.55 -15.17 9.02
CA ARG A 102 11.31 -16.61 8.81
C ARG A 102 11.58 -17.42 10.07
N SER A 103 12.64 -17.07 10.82
CA SER A 103 12.99 -17.76 12.08
C SER A 103 11.92 -17.62 13.17
N LEU A 104 11.09 -16.56 13.11
CA LEU A 104 10.04 -16.31 14.09
C LEU A 104 8.77 -17.15 13.85
N ASN A 105 8.68 -17.89 12.73
CA ASN A 105 7.53 -18.70 12.33
C ASN A 105 6.17 -17.97 12.49
N ARG A 106 6.12 -16.70 12.07
CA ARG A 106 4.94 -15.84 12.22
C ARG A 106 3.98 -15.94 11.03
N PHE A 107 2.70 -15.71 11.32
CA PHE A 107 1.66 -15.54 10.31
C PHE A 107 2.03 -14.41 9.32
N GLY A 108 1.81 -14.62 8.03
CA GLY A 108 2.08 -13.61 6.98
C GLY A 108 3.49 -13.63 6.37
N THR A 109 4.32 -14.64 6.68
CA THR A 109 5.68 -14.78 6.12
C THR A 109 5.70 -14.76 4.58
N SER A 110 4.77 -15.47 3.93
CA SER A 110 4.66 -15.51 2.46
C SER A 110 4.39 -14.13 1.86
N TYR A 111 3.44 -13.39 2.45
CA TYR A 111 3.10 -12.02 2.02
C TYR A 111 4.28 -11.06 2.19
N LEU A 112 4.96 -11.13 3.34
CA LEU A 112 6.09 -10.27 3.64
C LEU A 112 7.25 -10.50 2.66
N VAL A 113 7.60 -11.77 2.42
CA VAL A 113 8.65 -12.14 1.46
C VAL A 113 8.26 -11.64 0.08
N ALA A 114 7.03 -11.91 -0.36
CA ALA A 114 6.53 -11.45 -1.65
C ALA A 114 6.65 -9.93 -1.83
N LYS A 115 6.26 -9.14 -0.83
CA LYS A 115 6.34 -7.67 -0.89
C LYS A 115 7.78 -7.17 -0.93
N ASN A 116 8.68 -7.70 -0.11
CA ASN A 116 10.09 -7.29 -0.11
C ASN A 116 10.78 -7.62 -1.43
N GLU A 117 10.66 -8.85 -1.91
CA GLU A 117 11.28 -9.28 -3.17
C GLU A 117 10.72 -8.50 -4.37
N THR A 118 9.41 -8.23 -4.38
CA THR A 118 8.77 -7.43 -5.42
C THR A 118 9.29 -5.98 -5.43
N GLU A 119 9.44 -5.36 -4.26
CA GLU A 119 9.95 -3.99 -4.15
C GLU A 119 11.40 -3.88 -4.65
N ARG A 120 12.27 -4.80 -4.23
CA ARG A 120 13.68 -4.86 -4.70
C ARG A 120 13.77 -5.03 -6.20
N ALA A 121 13.09 -6.04 -6.75
CA ALA A 121 13.11 -6.32 -8.18
C ALA A 121 12.58 -5.14 -9.02
N ALA A 122 11.55 -4.45 -8.52
CA ALA A 122 10.98 -3.29 -9.19
C ALA A 122 11.90 -2.05 -9.12
N LEU A 123 12.64 -1.84 -8.01
CA LEU A 123 13.65 -0.78 -7.91
C LEU A 123 14.80 -1.01 -8.91
N ASP A 124 15.36 -2.23 -8.93
CA ASP A 124 16.43 -2.61 -9.87
C ASP A 124 15.97 -2.43 -11.32
N PHE A 125 14.73 -2.83 -11.62
CA PHE A 125 14.12 -2.65 -12.93
C PHE A 125 13.98 -1.17 -13.30
N ALA A 126 13.47 -0.34 -12.40
CA ALA A 126 13.25 1.07 -12.65
C ALA A 126 14.57 1.82 -12.89
N GLU A 127 15.63 1.49 -12.13
CA GLU A 127 16.97 2.03 -12.34
C GLU A 127 17.52 1.63 -13.72
N GLN A 128 17.39 0.35 -14.09
CA GLN A 128 17.88 -0.16 -15.37
C GLN A 128 17.23 0.51 -16.58
N TYR A 129 15.93 0.79 -16.52
CA TYR A 129 15.15 1.30 -17.66
C TYR A 129 14.77 2.79 -17.54
N GLY A 130 15.29 3.50 -16.53
CA GLY A 130 15.05 4.93 -16.33
C GLY A 130 13.57 5.27 -16.05
N LEU A 131 12.84 4.38 -15.39
CA LEU A 131 11.43 4.57 -15.08
C LEU A 131 11.28 5.41 -13.80
N ASP A 132 10.44 6.46 -13.83
CA ASP A 132 10.06 7.19 -12.62
C ASP A 132 9.12 6.31 -11.78
N LEU A 133 9.68 5.66 -10.77
CA LEU A 133 9.01 4.73 -9.87
C LEU A 133 9.00 5.29 -8.45
N VAL A 134 7.82 5.26 -7.82
CA VAL A 134 7.61 5.67 -6.43
C VAL A 134 6.84 4.58 -5.70
N PHE A 135 7.23 4.28 -4.46
CA PHE A 135 6.48 3.39 -3.58
C PHE A 135 5.72 4.18 -2.52
N LEU A 136 4.47 3.79 -2.29
CA LEU A 136 3.74 4.14 -1.08
C LEU A 136 3.78 2.94 -0.13
N ILE A 137 4.22 3.16 1.11
CA ILE A 137 4.31 2.14 2.16
C ILE A 137 3.19 2.38 3.17
N PRO A 138 1.96 1.87 2.97
CA PRO A 138 0.90 2.04 3.95
C PRO A 138 1.08 1.08 5.14
N PRO A 139 0.71 1.51 6.37
CA PRO A 139 0.44 0.61 7.49
C PRO A 139 -0.88 -0.15 7.27
N LEU A 140 -1.48 -0.70 8.33
CA LEU A 140 -2.76 -1.42 8.19
C LEU A 140 -3.87 -0.44 7.76
N ILE A 141 -4.51 -0.71 6.62
CA ILE A 141 -5.55 0.18 6.10
C ILE A 141 -6.89 -0.18 6.72
N VAL A 142 -7.50 0.79 7.40
CA VAL A 142 -8.79 0.67 8.10
C VAL A 142 -9.69 1.81 7.67
N GLY A 143 -10.94 1.52 7.33
CA GLY A 143 -11.86 2.54 6.85
C GLY A 143 -12.99 1.96 6.02
N PRO A 144 -13.81 2.83 5.42
CA PRO A 144 -14.90 2.42 4.55
C PRO A 144 -14.40 1.71 3.28
N PHE A 145 -15.25 0.88 2.69
CA PHE A 145 -14.91 0.09 1.49
C PHE A 145 -16.09 -0.13 0.56
N ILE A 146 -15.80 -0.20 -0.75
CA ILE A 146 -16.80 -0.38 -1.83
C ILE A 146 -16.79 -1.81 -2.35
N CYS A 147 -15.65 -2.52 -2.26
CA CYS A 147 -15.54 -3.89 -2.75
C CYS A 147 -16.53 -4.83 -2.05
N PRO A 148 -17.03 -5.88 -2.75
CA PRO A 148 -18.13 -6.71 -2.24
C PRO A 148 -17.70 -7.66 -1.12
N ARG A 149 -16.40 -7.91 -0.96
CA ARG A 149 -15.85 -8.75 0.12
C ARG A 149 -15.24 -7.85 1.19
N ILE A 150 -15.37 -8.26 2.45
CA ILE A 150 -14.68 -7.60 3.56
C ILE A 150 -13.16 -7.63 3.31
N PRO A 151 -12.47 -6.47 3.31
CA PRO A 151 -11.03 -6.44 3.20
C PRO A 151 -10.37 -7.16 4.38
N GLU A 152 -9.29 -7.90 4.13
CA GLU A 152 -8.57 -8.63 5.20
C GLU A 152 -8.08 -7.69 6.31
N SER A 153 -7.56 -6.52 5.93
CA SER A 153 -7.11 -5.51 6.91
C SER A 153 -8.23 -5.00 7.79
N VAL A 154 -9.42 -4.79 7.21
CA VAL A 154 -10.64 -4.40 7.96
C VAL A 154 -11.08 -5.53 8.88
N ARG A 155 -11.15 -6.77 8.39
CA ARG A 155 -11.50 -7.94 9.21
C ARG A 155 -10.56 -8.07 10.41
N TRP A 156 -9.24 -7.98 10.19
CA TRP A 156 -8.25 -8.07 11.26
C TRP A 156 -8.41 -6.93 12.27
N SER A 157 -8.64 -5.70 11.81
CA SER A 157 -8.84 -4.53 12.69
C SER A 157 -10.11 -4.65 13.55
N LEU A 158 -11.15 -5.30 13.04
CA LEU A 158 -12.42 -5.52 13.73
C LEU A 158 -12.48 -6.90 14.42
N SER A 159 -11.35 -7.57 14.61
CA SER A 159 -11.31 -8.93 15.17
C SER A 159 -11.95 -9.04 16.56
N LEU A 160 -11.89 -7.99 17.39
CA LEU A 160 -12.62 -7.93 18.68
C LEU A 160 -14.15 -8.00 18.49
N ILE A 161 -14.68 -7.35 17.46
CA ILE A 161 -16.12 -7.35 17.14
C ILE A 161 -16.53 -8.72 16.60
N PHE A 162 -15.71 -9.30 15.72
CA PHE A 162 -15.96 -10.63 15.15
C PHE A 162 -15.66 -11.79 16.11
N GLY A 163 -15.08 -11.53 17.29
CA GLY A 163 -14.70 -12.56 18.26
C GLY A 163 -13.51 -13.45 17.81
N GLU A 164 -12.70 -12.96 16.89
CA GLU A 164 -11.56 -13.70 16.30
C GLU A 164 -10.32 -13.65 17.20
N LYS A 165 -10.38 -14.35 18.34
CA LYS A 165 -9.34 -14.34 19.38
C LYS A 165 -7.92 -14.63 18.88
N GLN A 166 -7.80 -15.45 17.84
CA GLN A 166 -6.52 -15.78 17.21
C GLN A 166 -5.81 -14.56 16.60
N LEU A 167 -6.54 -13.47 16.31
CA LEU A 167 -6.01 -12.24 15.73
C LEU A 167 -5.72 -11.14 16.75
N TYR A 168 -6.10 -11.30 18.03
CA TYR A 168 -5.96 -10.23 19.03
C TYR A 168 -4.51 -9.80 19.25
N ASN A 169 -3.56 -10.73 19.11
CA ASN A 169 -2.14 -10.43 19.20
C ASN A 169 -1.67 -9.46 18.11
N LEU A 170 -2.36 -9.38 16.97
CA LEU A 170 -2.06 -8.42 15.92
C LEU A 170 -2.43 -7.00 16.34
N LEU A 171 -3.48 -6.82 17.16
CA LEU A 171 -4.04 -5.52 17.53
C LEU A 171 -3.14 -4.69 18.46
N ILE A 172 -2.32 -5.34 19.29
CA ILE A 172 -1.53 -4.70 20.37
C ILE A 172 -0.49 -3.70 19.82
N LYS A 173 -0.11 -3.79 18.54
CA LYS A 173 0.94 -2.97 17.91
C LYS A 173 0.55 -2.39 16.54
N LEU A 174 -0.74 -2.18 16.25
CA LEU A 174 -1.16 -1.70 14.94
C LEU A 174 -0.94 -0.20 14.75
N ASN A 175 -0.17 0.15 13.73
CA ASN A 175 -0.34 1.44 13.07
C ASN A 175 -1.45 1.27 12.04
N VAL A 176 -2.35 2.24 11.98
CA VAL A 176 -3.47 2.22 11.04
C VAL A 176 -3.51 3.51 10.23
N VAL A 177 -4.09 3.44 9.04
CA VAL A 177 -4.32 4.60 8.17
C VAL A 177 -5.69 4.48 7.51
N HIS A 178 -6.34 5.62 7.31
CA HIS A 178 -7.65 5.67 6.68
C HIS A 178 -7.58 5.27 5.20
N THR A 179 -8.55 4.50 4.72
CA THR A 179 -8.66 4.12 3.29
C THR A 179 -8.52 5.32 2.37
N ASP A 180 -9.15 6.43 2.75
CA ASP A 180 -9.19 7.62 1.92
C ASP A 180 -7.87 8.41 1.93
N ASP A 181 -7.20 8.49 3.07
CA ASP A 181 -5.88 9.10 3.16
C ASP A 181 -4.87 8.34 2.28
N VAL A 182 -5.00 7.01 2.19
CA VAL A 182 -4.17 6.19 1.29
C VAL A 182 -4.44 6.53 -0.18
N ALA A 183 -5.71 6.60 -0.60
CA ALA A 183 -6.06 6.96 -1.97
C ALA A 183 -5.59 8.38 -2.33
N ARG A 184 -5.77 9.34 -1.42
CA ARG A 184 -5.26 10.71 -1.58
C ARG A 184 -3.74 10.75 -1.67
N ALA A 185 -3.03 9.93 -0.90
CA ALA A 185 -1.57 9.82 -0.99
C ALA A 185 -1.12 9.26 -2.36
N TYR A 186 -1.82 8.28 -2.95
CA TYR A 186 -1.53 7.82 -4.31
C TYR A 186 -1.68 8.93 -5.35
N ILE A 187 -2.80 9.67 -5.30
CA ILE A 187 -3.06 10.79 -6.23
C ILE A 187 -2.01 11.88 -6.04
N PHE A 188 -1.70 12.23 -4.79
CA PHE A 188 -0.66 13.20 -4.46
C PHE A 188 0.71 12.81 -5.06
N LEU A 189 1.15 11.56 -4.85
CA LEU A 189 2.44 11.07 -5.39
C LEU A 189 2.45 10.98 -6.92
N LEU A 190 1.29 10.73 -7.53
CA LEU A 190 1.13 10.75 -8.98
C LEU A 190 1.33 12.16 -9.54
N GLU A 191 0.79 13.18 -8.86
CA GLU A 191 0.83 14.58 -9.31
C GLU A 191 2.13 15.30 -8.94
N PHE A 192 2.84 14.88 -7.88
CA PHE A 192 3.94 15.64 -7.29
C PHE A 192 5.30 15.44 -8.00
N PRO A 193 5.82 16.37 -8.83
CA PRO A 193 6.94 16.12 -9.74
C PRO A 193 8.27 15.72 -9.05
N HIS A 194 8.48 16.16 -7.81
CA HIS A 194 9.74 15.98 -7.07
C HIS A 194 9.79 14.76 -6.15
N ALA A 195 8.75 13.92 -6.13
CA ALA A 195 8.76 12.67 -5.39
C ALA A 195 9.62 11.62 -6.13
N LYS A 196 10.95 11.75 -6.12
CA LYS A 196 11.86 10.71 -6.62
C LYS A 196 12.39 9.86 -5.46
N GLY A 197 12.21 8.54 -5.57
CA GLY A 197 12.61 7.56 -4.57
C GLY A 197 14.12 7.46 -4.27
N SER A 198 14.99 8.19 -4.96
CA SER A 198 16.46 8.11 -4.78
C SER A 198 17.15 9.43 -4.37
N SER A 199 16.43 10.53 -4.12
CA SER A 199 17.04 11.86 -3.87
C SER A 199 16.79 12.43 -2.46
N LEU A 200 16.85 11.60 -1.41
CA LEU A 200 16.60 12.05 -0.02
C LEU A 200 17.69 11.60 0.96
N LYS A 201 18.96 11.86 0.62
CA LYS A 201 20.09 11.60 1.53
C LYS A 201 20.26 12.62 2.66
N ASP A 202 19.52 13.73 2.69
CA ASP A 202 19.81 14.84 3.63
C ASP A 202 18.57 15.48 4.32
N ILE A 203 17.68 14.69 4.91
CA ILE A 203 16.67 15.25 5.85
C ILE A 203 16.83 14.60 7.23
N LYS A 204 17.51 15.31 8.13
CA LYS A 204 17.59 14.95 9.55
C LYS A 204 16.29 15.36 10.27
N GLY A 205 15.56 14.39 10.82
CA GLY A 205 14.44 14.65 11.74
C GLY A 205 14.08 13.46 12.64
N PHE A 206 14.25 13.66 13.95
CA PHE A 206 13.80 12.88 15.13
C PHE A 206 12.24 12.78 15.21
N LYS A 207 11.53 11.90 15.94
CA LYS A 207 11.58 10.48 16.39
C LYS A 207 10.17 10.18 16.97
N MET A 208 9.42 9.20 16.47
CA MET A 208 8.28 8.51 17.16
C MET A 208 8.07 7.11 16.54
N ARG A 209 7.64 6.12 17.36
CA ARG A 209 7.50 4.69 16.99
C ARG A 209 6.41 4.47 15.93
N GLY A 210 6.66 3.55 15.00
CA GLY A 210 5.81 3.31 13.83
C GLY A 210 6.28 4.11 12.62
N LEU A 211 6.09 3.59 11.42
CA LEU A 211 6.54 4.16 10.14
C LEU A 211 6.38 5.69 10.13
N SER A 212 7.48 6.44 10.03
CA SER A 212 7.44 7.89 10.02
C SER A 212 6.84 8.42 8.72
N PRO A 213 5.69 9.13 8.73
CA PRO A 213 5.15 9.74 7.50
C PRO A 213 5.85 11.05 7.14
N LYS A 214 6.96 11.38 7.81
CA LYS A 214 7.61 12.70 7.74
C LYS A 214 7.90 13.13 6.31
N LYS A 215 8.41 12.25 5.43
CA LYS A 215 8.69 12.62 4.04
C LYS A 215 7.42 13.02 3.28
N LEU A 216 6.33 12.29 3.47
CA LEU A 216 5.04 12.60 2.84
C LEU A 216 4.49 13.95 3.35
N LEU A 217 4.58 14.18 4.65
CA LEU A 217 4.17 15.45 5.29
C LEU A 217 5.06 16.63 4.87
N ASP A 218 6.37 16.44 4.81
CA ASP A 218 7.34 17.46 4.39
C ASP A 218 7.13 17.86 2.90
N CYS A 219 6.54 16.98 2.08
CA CYS A 219 6.10 17.31 0.72
C CYS A 219 4.77 18.11 0.67
N GLY A 220 4.08 18.29 1.80
CA GLY A 220 2.83 19.07 1.91
C GLY A 220 1.55 18.23 1.95
N PHE A 221 1.64 16.90 1.97
CA PHE A 221 0.46 16.05 2.20
C PHE A 221 -0.06 16.22 3.63
N LYS A 222 -1.36 16.07 3.82
CA LYS A 222 -2.01 16.15 5.14
C LYS A 222 -2.95 14.96 5.32
N PHE A 223 -2.91 14.29 6.46
CA PHE A 223 -3.96 13.33 6.82
C PHE A 223 -5.22 14.10 7.21
N GLU A 224 -6.39 13.60 6.79
CA GLU A 224 -7.68 14.25 7.04
C GLU A 224 -8.55 13.44 8.02
N HIS A 225 -8.17 12.19 8.33
CA HIS A 225 -8.99 11.28 9.10
C HIS A 225 -8.27 10.79 10.37
N GLY A 226 -9.01 10.73 11.47
CA GLY A 226 -8.56 10.19 12.75
C GLY A 226 -8.92 8.71 12.92
N LEU A 227 -8.59 8.15 14.10
CA LEU A 227 -8.91 6.75 14.42
C LEU A 227 -10.42 6.49 14.42
N GLU A 228 -11.23 7.42 14.93
CA GLU A 228 -12.69 7.27 14.98
C GLU A 228 -13.27 7.11 13.57
N ASP A 229 -12.88 7.99 12.63
CA ASP A 229 -13.32 7.92 11.23
C ASP A 229 -13.00 6.57 10.57
N MET A 230 -11.82 6.02 10.86
CA MET A 230 -11.37 4.72 10.35
C MET A 230 -12.27 3.59 10.82
N PHE A 231 -12.52 3.49 12.12
CA PHE A 231 -13.28 2.39 12.67
C PHE A 231 -14.79 2.55 12.42
N ASP A 232 -15.32 3.77 12.53
CA ASP A 232 -16.74 4.03 12.23
C ASP A 232 -17.05 3.75 10.77
N GLY A 233 -16.22 4.22 9.83
CA GLY A 233 -16.39 3.97 8.40
C GLY A 233 -16.28 2.47 8.05
N ALA A 234 -15.37 1.74 8.69
CA ALA A 234 -15.22 0.30 8.52
C ALA A 234 -16.43 -0.47 9.05
N ILE A 235 -16.91 -0.15 10.25
CA ILE A 235 -18.08 -0.78 10.88
C ILE A 235 -19.33 -0.50 10.05
N GLN A 236 -19.53 0.75 9.63
CA GLN A 236 -20.68 1.14 8.81
C GLN A 236 -20.69 0.39 7.48
N SER A 237 -19.54 0.30 6.80
CA SER A 237 -19.40 -0.47 5.57
C SER A 237 -19.69 -1.97 5.76
N CYS A 238 -19.34 -2.52 6.93
CA CYS A 238 -19.65 -3.90 7.27
C CYS A 238 -21.15 -4.12 7.48
N LYS A 239 -21.83 -3.23 8.22
CA LYS A 239 -23.29 -3.29 8.44
C LYS A 239 -24.07 -3.20 7.13
N GLU A 240 -23.74 -2.22 6.28
CA GLU A 240 -24.43 -2.01 5.00
C GLU A 240 -24.34 -3.22 4.06
N LYS A 241 -23.28 -4.03 4.20
CA LYS A 241 -23.03 -5.22 3.38
C LYS A 241 -23.39 -6.53 4.10
N GLY A 242 -23.96 -6.46 5.29
CA GLY A 242 -24.41 -7.63 6.06
C GLY A 242 -23.28 -8.49 6.64
N PHE A 243 -22.11 -7.91 6.89
CA PHE A 243 -21.02 -8.58 7.61
C PHE A 243 -21.14 -8.45 9.13
N LEU A 244 -21.83 -7.42 9.61
CA LEU A 244 -22.10 -7.12 11.03
C LEU A 244 -23.60 -6.89 11.24
#